data_AF-A0A356F6N8-F1
#
_entry.id   AF-A0A356F6N8-F1
#
_cell.length_a   1.000
_cell.length_b   1.000
_cell.length_c   1.000
_cell.angle_alpha   90.00
_cell.angle_beta   90.00
_cell.angle_gamma   90.00
#
_symmetry.space_group_name_H-M   'P 1'
#
loop_
_entity.id
_entity.type
_entity.pdbx_description
1 polymer ?
#
loop_
_entity_poly.entity_id
_entity_poly.type
_entity_poly.pdbx_seq_one_letter_code
_entity_poly.pdbx_strand_id
1 'polypeptide(L)'
;MGKRQDNLWLRVKAAENKVSAGLKYVQFVGGRAVNSEDELCAAMVHWWNLVFPERTQDLIHIPNEGSGSRKRGADLKKIGVRSGVPDYLVCRNGLPIGWLEVKFGRNKLRPEQLKFKNTCIENRVLWAEIRSFEQFKQTLQKWGLYDPEKDKPKFFGAQQSQPQLDINKIFKRWRDE
;
A
#
# COMPACT_ATOMS: atom_id res chain seq x y z
N MET A 1 36.78 -2.29 -30.69
CA MET A 1 37.43 -2.67 -29.41
C MET A 1 37.45 -1.43 -28.54
N GLY A 2 36.73 -1.24 -27.44
CA GLY A 2 36.10 -2.17 -26.49
C GLY A 2 36.40 -1.64 -25.09
N LYS A 3 35.79 -0.50 -24.67
CA LYS A 3 35.91 0.07 -23.30
C LYS A 3 34.70 0.93 -22.90
N ARG A 4 33.48 0.44 -23.11
CA ARG A 4 32.27 1.13 -22.61
C ARG A 4 31.27 0.22 -21.89
N GLN A 5 31.70 -1.00 -21.55
CA GLN A 5 30.87 -2.01 -20.88
C GLN A 5 31.27 -2.24 -19.41
N ASP A 6 32.48 -1.81 -19.02
CA ASP A 6 33.04 -2.09 -17.68
C ASP A 6 32.56 -1.17 -16.57
N ASN A 7 31.80 -0.12 -16.89
CA ASN A 7 31.39 0.87 -15.89
C ASN A 7 29.98 0.66 -15.32
N LEU A 8 29.17 -0.24 -15.87
CA LEU A 8 27.84 -0.52 -15.29
C LEU A 8 27.96 -1.48 -14.11
N TRP A 9 28.69 -2.59 -14.28
CA TRP A 9 28.88 -3.60 -13.25
C TRP A 9 29.68 -3.10 -12.05
N LEU A 10 30.69 -2.25 -12.26
CA LEU A 10 31.41 -1.60 -11.16
C LEU A 10 30.53 -0.58 -10.40
N ARG A 11 29.59 0.08 -11.08
CA ARG A 11 28.62 0.99 -10.45
C ARG A 11 27.53 0.23 -9.70
N VAL A 12 27.07 -0.90 -10.23
CA VAL A 12 26.15 -1.82 -9.54
C VAL A 12 26.83 -2.40 -8.30
N LYS A 13 28.07 -2.91 -8.40
CA LYS A 13 28.83 -3.38 -7.22
C LYS A 13 29.16 -2.26 -6.22
N ALA A 14 29.43 -1.04 -6.68
CA ALA A 14 29.62 0.12 -5.80
C ALA A 14 28.30 0.54 -5.11
N ALA A 15 27.15 0.34 -5.74
CA ALA A 15 25.82 0.52 -5.13
C ALA A 15 25.45 -0.64 -4.19
N GLU A 16 25.84 -1.88 -4.50
CA GLU A 16 25.72 -3.06 -3.63
C GLU A 16 26.59 -2.94 -2.37
N ASN A 17 27.74 -2.25 -2.44
CA ASN A 17 28.58 -1.97 -1.27
C ASN A 17 28.28 -0.63 -0.58
N LYS A 18 27.52 0.26 -1.24
CA LYS A 18 26.93 1.47 -0.66
C LYS A 18 25.40 1.35 -0.62
N VAL A 19 24.87 0.23 -0.14
CA VAL A 19 23.42 0.11 0.07
C VAL A 19 23.05 1.12 1.16
N SER A 20 22.60 2.30 0.74
CA SER A 20 21.95 3.24 1.63
C SER A 20 20.86 2.47 2.37
N ALA A 21 20.61 2.80 3.63
CA ALA A 21 19.61 2.09 4.42
C ALA A 21 18.27 1.98 3.67
N GLY A 22 17.92 2.95 2.82
CA GLY A 22 16.78 2.93 1.92
C GLY A 22 16.73 1.71 0.99
N LEU A 23 17.79 1.38 0.26
CA LEU A 23 17.78 0.25 -0.68
C LEU A 23 17.63 -1.12 0.03
N LYS A 24 18.09 -1.25 1.27
CA LYS A 24 17.98 -2.52 2.04
C LYS A 24 16.52 -2.89 2.36
N TYR A 25 15.63 -1.91 2.38
CA TYR A 25 14.23 -2.10 2.73
C TYR A 25 13.27 -1.91 1.56
N VAL A 26 13.80 -1.64 0.34
CA VAL A 26 12.99 -1.52 -0.86
C VAL A 26 12.20 -2.80 -1.07
N GLN A 27 10.90 -2.63 -1.24
CA GLN A 27 9.94 -3.69 -1.56
C GLN A 27 9.45 -3.47 -2.98
N PHE A 28 9.00 -4.52 -3.65
CA PHE A 28 8.33 -4.38 -4.94
C PHE A 28 6.86 -4.75 -4.81
N VAL A 29 5.97 -3.84 -5.15
CA VAL A 29 4.51 -4.05 -5.16
C VAL A 29 4.00 -3.77 -6.56
N GLY A 30 3.44 -4.79 -7.22
CA GLY A 30 2.91 -4.67 -8.58
C GLY A 30 3.95 -4.16 -9.61
N GLY A 31 5.23 -4.52 -9.43
CA GLY A 31 6.33 -4.07 -10.28
C GLY A 31 6.87 -2.67 -9.98
N ARG A 32 6.33 -1.95 -8.98
CA ARG A 32 6.84 -0.66 -8.52
C ARG A 32 7.67 -0.81 -7.25
N ALA A 33 8.79 -0.10 -7.17
CA ALA A 33 9.58 -0.02 -5.96
C ALA A 33 8.85 0.83 -4.91
N VAL A 34 8.86 0.36 -3.66
CA VAL A 34 8.35 1.03 -2.46
C VAL A 34 9.52 1.24 -1.51
N ASN A 35 9.84 2.49 -1.22
CA ASN A 35 11.04 2.94 -0.51
C ASN A 35 10.75 3.85 0.71
N SER A 36 9.47 4.14 1.00
CA SER A 36 9.03 5.03 2.08
C SER A 36 7.68 4.60 2.68
N GLU A 37 7.31 5.21 3.81
CA GLU A 37 5.97 5.02 4.41
C GLU A 37 4.87 5.52 3.48
N ASP A 38 5.04 6.68 2.87
CA ASP A 38 4.08 7.26 1.93
C ASP A 38 3.85 6.38 0.70
N GLU A 39 4.93 5.82 0.12
CA GLU A 39 4.81 4.89 -1.00
C GLU A 39 4.14 3.57 -0.60
N LEU A 40 4.38 3.09 0.63
CA LEU A 40 3.71 1.90 1.15
C LEU A 40 2.21 2.17 1.37
N CYS A 41 1.86 3.31 1.95
CA CYS A 41 0.49 3.80 2.09
C CYS A 41 -0.21 3.89 0.73
N ALA A 42 0.44 4.50 -0.27
CA ALA A 42 -0.10 4.62 -1.62
C ALA A 42 -0.36 3.24 -2.26
N ALA A 43 0.57 2.29 -2.08
CA ALA A 43 0.41 0.93 -2.58
C ALA A 43 -0.76 0.19 -1.91
N MET A 44 -0.91 0.34 -0.59
CA MET A 44 -2.02 -0.22 0.18
C MET A 44 -3.38 0.30 -0.31
N VAL A 45 -3.53 1.62 -0.42
CA VAL A 45 -4.78 2.27 -0.86
C VAL A 45 -5.09 1.92 -2.32
N HIS A 46 -4.09 1.92 -3.20
CA HIS A 46 -4.29 1.56 -4.60
C HIS A 46 -4.82 0.13 -4.75
N TRP A 47 -4.19 -0.83 -4.06
CA TRP A 47 -4.67 -2.21 -4.07
C TRP A 47 -6.05 -2.35 -3.44
N TRP A 48 -6.31 -1.68 -2.31
CA TRP A 48 -7.61 -1.70 -1.66
C TRP A 48 -8.72 -1.28 -2.62
N ASN A 49 -8.53 -0.17 -3.33
CA ASN A 49 -9.53 0.34 -4.28
C ASN A 49 -9.75 -0.60 -5.48
N LEU A 50 -8.75 -1.40 -5.86
CA LEU A 50 -8.87 -2.39 -6.94
C LEU A 50 -9.62 -3.66 -6.49
N VAL A 51 -9.40 -4.09 -5.26
CA VAL A 51 -10.02 -5.30 -4.70
C VAL A 51 -11.41 -5.02 -4.17
N PHE A 52 -11.61 -3.83 -3.59
CA PHE A 52 -12.83 -3.44 -2.89
C PHE A 52 -13.36 -2.06 -3.35
N PRO A 53 -13.71 -1.88 -4.63
CA PRO A 53 -14.13 -0.58 -5.14
C PRO A 53 -15.43 -0.06 -4.48
N GLU A 54 -16.27 -0.94 -3.96
CA GLU A 54 -17.47 -0.58 -3.19
C GLU A 54 -17.20 -0.27 -1.71
N ARG A 55 -15.95 -0.41 -1.24
CA ARG A 55 -15.55 -0.22 0.17
C ARG A 55 -14.43 0.80 0.32
N THR A 56 -14.33 1.78 -0.56
CA THR A 56 -13.26 2.80 -0.48
C THR A 56 -13.27 3.57 0.85
N GLN A 57 -14.43 3.70 1.49
CA GLN A 57 -14.61 4.36 2.79
C GLN A 57 -14.25 3.47 3.99
N ASP A 58 -13.97 2.17 3.79
CA ASP A 58 -13.62 1.25 4.87
C ASP A 58 -12.12 1.33 5.24
N LEU A 59 -11.28 2.02 4.46
CA LEU A 59 -9.85 2.23 4.76
C LEU A 59 -9.55 3.73 4.82
N ILE A 60 -9.61 4.31 6.02
CA ILE A 60 -9.57 5.76 6.22
C ILE A 60 -8.19 6.17 6.72
N HIS A 61 -7.45 6.92 5.90
CA HIS A 61 -6.20 7.53 6.35
C HIS A 61 -6.48 8.70 7.29
N ILE A 62 -5.74 8.77 8.40
CA ILE A 62 -5.76 9.88 9.36
C ILE A 62 -4.42 10.62 9.26
N PRO A 63 -4.40 11.79 8.59
CA PRO A 63 -3.17 12.55 8.40
C PRO A 63 -2.78 13.27 9.70
N ASN A 64 -2.16 12.53 10.63
CA ASN A 64 -1.69 13.06 11.91
C ASN A 64 -0.31 13.72 11.82
N GLU A 65 0.41 13.48 10.73
CA GLU A 65 1.70 14.09 10.44
C GLU A 65 1.56 15.01 9.23
N GLY A 66 1.92 16.28 9.41
CA GLY A 66 1.84 17.27 8.34
C GLY A 66 2.80 18.41 8.59
N SER A 67 3.40 18.90 7.51
CA SER A 67 4.29 20.06 7.47
C SER A 67 3.51 21.36 7.64
N GLY A 68 2.95 21.56 8.83
CA GLY A 68 2.29 22.79 9.24
C GLY A 68 3.22 23.68 10.05
N SER A 69 2.91 24.99 10.11
CA SER A 69 3.51 25.85 11.11
C SER A 69 3.18 25.35 12.53
N ARG A 70 4.04 25.63 13.51
CA ARG A 70 3.78 25.30 14.92
C ARG A 70 2.41 25.82 15.39
N LYS A 71 1.99 26.98 14.90
CA LYS A 71 0.67 27.57 15.14
C LYS A 71 -0.45 26.68 14.59
N ARG A 72 -0.35 26.27 13.32
CA ARG A 72 -1.33 25.36 12.70
C ARG A 72 -1.43 24.04 13.47
N GLY A 73 -0.30 23.46 13.87
CA GLY A 73 -0.28 22.24 14.68
C GLY A 73 -0.97 22.40 16.04
N ALA A 74 -0.79 23.55 16.71
CA ALA A 74 -1.50 23.85 17.96
C ALA A 74 -3.01 24.00 17.74
N ASP A 75 -3.43 24.70 16.68
CA ASP A 75 -4.84 24.88 16.36
C ASP A 75 -5.52 23.56 15.97
N LEU A 76 -4.82 22.68 15.24
CA LEU A 76 -5.29 21.32 14.93
C LEU A 76 -5.51 20.47 16.19
N LYS A 77 -4.61 20.58 17.18
CA LYS A 77 -4.78 19.88 18.47
C LYS A 77 -6.01 20.36 19.23
N LYS A 78 -6.34 21.66 19.17
CA LYS A 78 -7.54 22.23 19.80
C LYS A 78 -8.83 21.64 19.21
N ILE A 79 -8.86 21.40 17.91
CA ILE A 79 -10.06 20.85 17.23
C ILE A 79 -10.12 19.32 17.22
N GLY A 80 -9.17 18.63 17.86
CA GLY A 80 -9.28 17.18 18.08
C GLY A 80 -8.14 16.33 17.55
N VAL A 81 -7.15 16.88 16.84
CA VAL A 81 -5.97 16.09 16.43
C VAL A 81 -5.24 15.59 17.68
N ARG A 82 -4.88 14.30 17.69
CA ARG A 82 -4.20 13.65 18.80
C ARG A 82 -2.89 13.03 18.29
N SER A 83 -1.79 13.37 18.95
CA SER A 83 -0.50 12.76 18.66
C SER A 83 -0.54 11.26 19.00
N GLY A 84 0.04 10.45 18.13
CA GLY A 84 0.14 8.99 18.32
C GLY A 84 -1.08 8.19 17.86
N VAL A 85 -2.12 8.82 17.32
CA VAL A 85 -3.20 8.10 16.64
C VAL A 85 -2.64 7.41 15.38
N PRO A 86 -2.99 6.13 15.13
CA PRO A 86 -2.50 5.38 13.99
C PRO A 86 -2.88 5.98 12.63
N ASP A 87 -2.09 5.64 11.61
CA ASP A 87 -2.23 6.17 10.24
C ASP A 87 -3.56 5.80 9.58
N TYR A 88 -4.16 4.65 9.92
CA TYR A 88 -5.44 4.24 9.36
C TYR A 88 -6.41 3.72 10.42
N LEU A 89 -7.67 4.09 10.24
CA LEU A 89 -8.82 3.39 10.80
C LEU A 89 -9.40 2.47 9.72
N VAL A 90 -9.58 1.20 10.05
CA VAL A 90 -10.25 0.22 9.20
C VAL A 90 -11.66 -0.01 9.70
N CYS A 91 -12.63 0.10 8.81
CA CYS A 91 -14.04 -0.09 9.07
C CYS A 91 -14.63 -1.21 8.21
N ARG A 92 -15.84 -1.62 8.54
CA ARG A 92 -16.68 -2.48 7.70
C ARG A 92 -18.13 -2.07 7.88
N ASN A 93 -18.80 -1.64 6.81
CA ASN A 93 -20.19 -1.18 6.86
C ASN A 93 -20.39 -0.06 7.89
N GLY A 94 -19.43 0.87 7.98
CA GLY A 94 -19.46 1.98 8.95
C GLY A 94 -19.06 1.62 10.39
N LEU A 95 -18.85 0.33 10.71
CA LEU A 95 -18.39 -0.10 12.03
C LEU A 95 -16.86 -0.11 12.09
N PRO A 96 -16.23 0.48 13.12
CA PRO A 96 -14.78 0.42 13.29
C PRO A 96 -14.35 -1.00 13.66
N ILE A 97 -13.33 -1.50 12.95
CA ILE A 97 -12.78 -2.85 13.15
C ILE A 97 -11.43 -2.79 13.86
N GLY A 98 -10.53 -1.92 13.41
CA GLY A 98 -9.19 -1.84 13.98
C GLY A 98 -8.33 -0.73 13.40
N TRP A 99 -7.14 -0.62 13.95
CA TRP A 99 -6.17 0.43 13.62
C TRP A 99 -4.93 -0.14 12.95
N LEU A 100 -4.43 0.56 11.93
CA LEU A 100 -3.15 0.24 11.29
C LEU A 100 -2.18 1.41 11.46
N GLU A 101 -0.98 1.11 11.92
CA GLU A 101 0.15 2.04 12.00
C GLU A 101 1.22 1.58 11.02
N VAL A 102 1.64 2.45 10.11
CA VAL A 102 2.58 2.12 9.05
C VAL A 102 3.99 2.51 9.48
N LYS A 103 4.95 1.59 9.28
CA LYS A 103 6.37 1.83 9.55
C LYS A 103 7.24 1.29 8.44
N PHE A 104 8.10 2.12 7.86
CA PHE A 104 9.01 1.67 6.81
C PHE A 104 10.44 1.47 7.33
N GLY A 105 11.10 0.41 6.85
CA GLY A 105 12.51 0.12 7.13
C GLY A 105 12.84 0.02 8.62
N ARG A 106 13.62 0.99 9.14
CA ARG A 106 14.04 1.04 10.56
C ARG A 106 13.18 1.93 11.43
N ASN A 107 12.14 2.55 10.87
CA ASN A 107 11.26 3.42 11.63
C ASN A 107 10.59 2.62 12.75
N LYS A 108 10.53 3.25 13.93
CA LYS A 108 9.99 2.66 15.16
C LYS A 108 8.78 3.46 15.60
N LEU A 109 7.92 2.83 16.37
CA LEU A 109 6.85 3.51 17.07
C LEU A 109 7.42 4.57 18.01
N ARG A 110 6.82 5.76 17.98
CA ARG A 110 7.06 6.81 18.97
C ARG A 110 6.36 6.45 20.29
N PRO A 111 6.78 7.03 21.44
CA PRO A 111 6.19 6.73 22.74
C PRO A 111 4.66 6.88 22.77
N GLU A 112 4.12 7.91 22.14
CA GLU A 112 2.67 8.16 22.07
C GLU A 112 1.94 7.10 21.24
N GLN A 113 2.56 6.59 20.16
CA GLN A 113 2.01 5.51 19.34
C GLN A 113 2.03 4.18 20.09
N LEU A 114 3.09 3.93 20.87
CA LEU A 114 3.17 2.76 21.74
C LEU A 114 2.08 2.81 22.82
N LYS A 115 1.82 3.98 23.40
CA LYS A 115 0.72 4.17 24.34
C LYS A 115 -0.65 3.87 23.70
N PHE A 116 -0.88 4.36 22.47
CA PHE A 116 -2.12 4.09 21.75
C PHE A 116 -2.29 2.61 21.44
N LYS A 117 -1.23 1.94 20.99
CA LYS A 117 -1.19 0.48 20.77
C LYS A 117 -1.60 -0.28 22.03
N ASN A 118 -0.97 0.04 23.17
CA ASN A 118 -1.28 -0.62 24.44
C ASN A 118 -2.73 -0.41 24.85
N THR A 119 -3.25 0.82 24.67
CA THR A 119 -4.66 1.13 24.91
C THR A 119 -5.58 0.25 24.05
N CYS A 120 -5.26 0.05 22.75
CA CYS A 120 -6.04 -0.84 21.89
C CYS A 120 -6.02 -2.28 22.41
N ILE A 121 -4.84 -2.80 22.76
CA ILE A 121 -4.66 -4.17 23.25
C ILE A 121 -5.46 -4.39 24.54
N GLU A 122 -5.33 -3.49 25.51
CA GLU A 122 -6.05 -3.54 26.79
C GLU A 122 -7.57 -3.57 26.59
N ASN A 123 -8.07 -2.84 25.60
CA ASN A 123 -9.49 -2.74 25.28
C ASN A 123 -9.95 -3.77 24.24
N ARG A 124 -9.10 -4.74 23.86
CA ARG A 124 -9.39 -5.77 22.84
C ARG A 124 -9.80 -5.20 21.47
N VAL A 125 -9.31 -3.99 21.16
CA VAL A 125 -9.45 -3.38 19.84
C VAL A 125 -8.32 -3.88 18.95
N LEU A 126 -8.65 -4.28 17.72
CA LEU A 126 -7.65 -4.76 16.78
C LEU A 126 -6.66 -3.64 16.43
N TRP A 127 -5.38 -4.00 16.43
CA TRP A 127 -4.29 -3.08 16.12
C TRP A 127 -3.16 -3.84 15.42
N ALA A 128 -2.58 -3.26 14.38
CA ALA A 128 -1.42 -3.84 13.71
C ALA A 128 -0.40 -2.77 13.28
N GLU A 129 0.89 -3.12 13.42
CA GLU A 129 1.99 -2.42 12.78
C GLU A 129 2.19 -3.01 11.38
N ILE A 130 2.13 -2.19 10.35
CA ILE A 130 2.30 -2.58 8.95
C ILE A 130 3.65 -2.10 8.44
N ARG A 131 4.54 -3.05 8.18
CA ARG A 131 5.90 -2.80 7.68
C ARG A 131 6.11 -3.23 6.23
N SER A 132 5.16 -3.98 5.68
CA SER A 132 5.18 -4.41 4.29
C SER A 132 3.77 -4.56 3.73
N PHE A 133 3.68 -4.50 2.41
CA PHE A 133 2.42 -4.70 1.70
C PHE A 133 1.86 -6.11 1.90
N GLU A 134 2.73 -7.11 2.03
CA GLU A 134 2.32 -8.47 2.33
C GLU A 134 1.71 -8.58 3.74
N GLN A 135 2.33 -7.96 4.73
CA GLN A 135 1.82 -7.93 6.10
C GLN A 135 0.45 -7.23 6.18
N PHE A 136 0.23 -6.19 5.37
CA PHE A 136 -1.08 -5.55 5.26
C PHE A 136 -2.16 -6.54 4.83
N LYS A 137 -1.96 -7.26 3.71
CA LYS A 137 -2.92 -8.27 3.24
C LYS A 137 -3.16 -9.38 4.26
N GLN A 138 -2.10 -9.88 4.89
CA GLN A 138 -2.20 -10.92 5.93
C GLN A 138 -2.97 -10.42 7.15
N THR A 139 -2.79 -9.15 7.54
CA THR A 139 -3.54 -8.53 8.63
C THR A 139 -5.03 -8.46 8.29
N LEU A 140 -5.37 -8.00 7.09
CA LEU A 140 -6.76 -7.97 6.63
C LEU A 140 -7.40 -9.36 6.58
N GLN A 141 -6.65 -10.36 6.12
CA GLN A 141 -7.11 -11.75 6.11
C GLN A 141 -7.36 -12.28 7.52
N LYS A 142 -6.42 -12.03 8.45
CA LYS A 142 -6.58 -12.39 9.86
C LYS A 142 -7.80 -11.72 10.50
N TRP A 143 -8.13 -10.50 10.07
CA TRP A 143 -9.30 -9.76 10.55
C TRP A 143 -10.60 -10.13 9.82
N GLY A 144 -10.56 -11.08 8.86
CA GLY A 144 -11.72 -11.50 8.08
C GLY A 144 -12.23 -10.44 7.10
N LEU A 145 -11.39 -9.48 6.73
CA LEU A 145 -11.72 -8.39 5.80
C LEU A 145 -11.29 -8.66 4.36
N TYR A 146 -10.48 -9.69 4.15
CA TYR A 146 -9.92 -10.11 2.86
C TYR A 146 -9.81 -11.64 2.79
N ASP A 147 -10.27 -12.23 1.69
CA ASP A 147 -10.10 -13.64 1.36
C ASP A 147 -9.49 -13.74 -0.05
N PRO A 148 -8.24 -14.19 -0.22
CA PRO A 148 -7.57 -14.22 -1.51
C PRO A 148 -8.27 -15.07 -2.58
N GLU A 149 -9.10 -16.03 -2.17
CA GLU A 149 -9.85 -16.87 -3.11
C GLU A 149 -11.10 -16.16 -3.64
N LYS A 150 -11.72 -15.30 -2.82
CA LYS A 150 -12.96 -14.59 -3.16
C LYS A 150 -12.71 -13.19 -3.68
N ASP A 151 -11.79 -12.48 -3.04
CA ASP A 151 -11.51 -11.07 -3.25
C ASP A 151 -10.37 -10.90 -4.25
N LYS A 152 -10.66 -11.18 -5.53
CA LYS A 152 -9.71 -10.97 -6.61
C LYS A 152 -9.80 -9.52 -7.07
N PRO A 153 -8.66 -8.86 -7.39
CA PRO A 153 -8.71 -7.52 -7.95
C PRO A 153 -9.60 -7.56 -9.19
N LYS A 154 -10.53 -6.60 -9.30
CA LYS A 154 -11.41 -6.48 -10.47
C LYS A 154 -10.59 -5.92 -11.64
N PHE A 155 -9.59 -6.68 -12.10
CA PHE A 155 -8.93 -6.42 -13.38
C PHE A 155 -9.90 -6.85 -14.47
N PHE A 156 -10.42 -5.88 -15.21
CA PHE A 156 -11.40 -6.06 -16.28
C PHE A 156 -12.68 -6.73 -15.79
N GLY A 157 -13.70 -5.92 -15.47
CA GLY A 157 -15.07 -6.43 -15.50
C GLY A 157 -15.24 -7.20 -16.81
N ALA A 158 -15.69 -8.46 -16.70
CA ALA A 158 -15.94 -9.40 -17.79
C ALA A 158 -15.27 -9.03 -19.12
N GLN A 159 -14.27 -9.79 -19.57
CA GLN A 159 -14.24 -10.02 -21.01
C GLN A 159 -15.63 -10.55 -21.36
N GLN A 160 -16.51 -9.68 -21.85
CA GLN A 160 -17.52 -10.09 -22.81
C GLN A 160 -16.68 -10.85 -23.82
N SER A 161 -16.91 -12.16 -23.93
CA SER A 161 -16.29 -12.98 -24.95
C SER A 161 -16.41 -12.21 -26.26
N GLN A 162 -15.32 -11.58 -26.69
CA GLN A 162 -15.30 -11.00 -28.01
C GLN A 162 -15.62 -12.17 -28.94
N PRO A 163 -16.61 -12.05 -29.85
CA PRO A 163 -16.86 -13.13 -30.80
C PRO A 163 -15.53 -13.40 -31.48
N GLN A 164 -15.10 -14.66 -31.41
CA GLN A 164 -13.82 -15.11 -31.94
C GLN A 164 -13.71 -14.56 -33.37
N LEU A 165 -12.74 -13.68 -33.60
CA LEU A 165 -12.50 -13.11 -34.92
C LEU A 165 -12.25 -14.27 -35.87
N ASP A 166 -13.20 -14.52 -36.77
CA ASP A 166 -13.03 -15.48 -37.84
C ASP A 166 -12.01 -14.89 -38.82
N ILE A 167 -10.75 -15.18 -38.55
CA ILE A 167 -9.59 -14.84 -39.38
C ILE A 167 -9.82 -15.21 -40.84
N ASN A 168 -10.58 -16.28 -41.13
CA ASN A 168 -10.86 -16.67 -42.52
C ASN A 168 -11.78 -15.69 -43.24
N LYS A 169 -12.68 -14.98 -42.53
CA LYS A 169 -13.50 -13.91 -43.14
C LYS A 169 -12.69 -12.66 -43.47
N ILE A 170 -11.65 -12.37 -42.70
CA ILE A 170 -10.77 -11.22 -42.92
C ILE A 170 -9.91 -11.45 -44.17
N PHE A 171 -9.31 -12.65 -44.30
CA PHE A 171 -8.46 -12.97 -45.44
C PHE A 171 -9.23 -13.25 -46.74
N LYS A 172 -10.52 -13.62 -46.68
CA LYS A 172 -11.35 -13.79 -47.88
C LYS A 172 -11.62 -12.45 -48.57
N ARG A 173 -11.88 -11.39 -47.80
CA ARG A 173 -12.13 -10.05 -48.33
C ARG A 173 -10.91 -9.41 -49.00
N TRP A 174 -9.71 -9.83 -48.63
CA TRP A 174 -8.45 -9.36 -49.24
C TRP A 174 -8.04 -10.11 -50.52
N ARG A 175 -8.74 -11.19 -50.87
CA ARG A 175 -8.45 -12.00 -52.06
C ARG A 175 -9.40 -11.70 -53.23
N ASP A 176 -10.48 -10.96 -52.96
CA ASP A 176 -11.54 -10.61 -53.91
C ASP A 176 -11.61 -9.08 -54.22
N GLU A 177 -10.65 -8.27 -53.72
CA GLU A 177 -10.38 -6.87 -54.08
C GLU A 177 -9.03 -6.78 -54.82
#